data_AF-A0A354WYI5-F1
#
_entry.id   AF-A0A354WYI5-F1
#
_cell.length_a   1.000
_cell.length_b   1.000
_cell.length_c   1.000
_cell.angle_alpha   90.00
_cell.angle_beta   90.00
_cell.angle_gamma   90.00
#
_symmetry.space_group_name_H-M   'P 1'
#
loop_
_entity.id
_entity.type
_entity.pdbx_description
1 polymer ?
#
loop_
_entity_poly.entity_id
_entity_poly.type
_entity_poly.pdbx_seq_one_letter_code
_entity_poly.pdbx_strand_id
1 'polypeptide(L)'
;MTNKEFDFDRIGKRMPYTTPDGFFDNLEDDIWEEVKDGCQEKGNDKIVTIGARHARYKSAKSPLLMQIVIAAAASIALLLAFNMYFTKSNSASFNDVDQAFSQLTADDQAFLLDIYQDDVFINE
;
A
#
# COMPACT_ATOMS: atom_id res chain seq x y z
N MET A 1 33.62 9.44 47.59
CA MET A 1 33.02 10.04 46.38
C MET A 1 33.71 9.39 45.19
N THR A 2 33.04 8.47 44.49
CA THR A 2 33.64 7.74 43.35
C THR A 2 33.37 8.50 42.06
N ASN A 3 34.43 9.09 41.48
CA ASN A 3 34.40 9.71 40.17
C ASN A 3 34.09 8.64 39.11
N LYS A 4 32.89 8.68 38.52
CA LYS A 4 32.60 7.97 37.27
C LYS A 4 33.19 8.82 36.15
N GLU A 5 34.32 8.39 35.60
CA GLU A 5 34.92 8.99 34.40
C GLU A 5 33.92 8.91 33.24
N PHE A 6 33.76 10.05 32.57
CA PHE A 6 32.92 10.19 31.40
C PHE A 6 33.69 9.69 30.17
N ASP A 7 33.18 8.65 29.51
CA ASP A 7 33.79 7.97 28.38
C ASP A 7 33.15 8.43 27.05
N PHE A 8 33.89 9.23 26.28
CA PHE A 8 33.47 9.77 24.98
C PHE A 8 33.36 8.71 23.88
N ASP A 9 33.88 7.49 24.08
CA ASP A 9 33.78 6.43 23.06
C ASP A 9 32.42 5.73 23.08
N ARG A 10 31.60 5.99 24.11
CA ARG A 10 30.27 5.41 24.33
C ARG A 10 29.11 6.37 24.03
N ILE A 11 29.39 7.66 23.83
CA ILE A 11 28.37 8.64 23.41
C ILE A 11 28.06 8.42 21.91
N GLY A 12 26.77 8.45 21.55
CA GLY A 12 26.31 8.40 20.16
C GLY A 12 26.27 7.01 19.50
N LYS A 13 26.78 5.93 20.12
CA LYS A 13 26.77 4.57 19.54
C LYS A 13 25.58 3.70 19.93
N ARG A 14 24.64 4.23 20.72
CA ARG A 14 23.41 3.51 21.08
C ARG A 14 22.31 3.95 20.14
N MET A 15 21.81 3.02 19.33
CA MET A 15 20.54 3.19 18.63
C MET A 15 19.46 3.35 19.71
N PRO A 16 18.85 4.54 19.86
CA PRO A 16 17.90 4.81 20.96
C PRO A 16 16.60 4.02 20.79
N TYR A 17 16.36 3.47 19.60
CA TYR A 17 15.21 2.64 19.28
C TYR A 17 15.72 1.36 18.64
N THR A 18 15.38 0.24 19.28
CA THR A 18 15.58 -1.10 18.74
C THR A 18 14.23 -1.80 18.83
N THR A 19 13.81 -2.41 17.75
CA THR A 19 12.58 -3.19 17.73
C THR A 19 12.82 -4.51 18.46
N PRO A 20 11.92 -4.95 19.36
CA PRO A 20 12.01 -6.26 19.98
C PRO A 20 12.04 -7.38 18.95
N ASP A 21 12.79 -8.45 19.25
CA ASP A 21 12.80 -9.66 18.42
C ASP A 21 11.37 -10.20 18.27
N GLY A 22 10.97 -10.54 17.04
CA GLY A 22 9.65 -11.10 16.73
C GLY A 22 8.50 -10.09 16.70
N PHE A 23 8.75 -8.77 16.80
CA PHE A 23 7.68 -7.76 16.72
C PHE A 23 6.87 -7.86 15.42
N PHE A 24 7.53 -8.04 14.27
CA PHE A 24 6.85 -8.12 12.98
C PHE A 24 6.16 -9.47 12.77
N ASP A 25 6.69 -10.56 13.35
CA ASP A 25 6.09 -11.88 13.27
C ASP A 25 4.75 -11.91 14.03
N ASN A 26 4.73 -11.37 15.26
CA ASN A 26 3.49 -11.26 16.04
C ASN A 26 2.46 -10.35 15.36
N LEU A 27 2.93 -9.25 14.76
CA LEU A 27 2.05 -8.33 14.02
C LEU A 27 1.41 -9.01 12.80
N GLU A 28 2.17 -9.86 12.08
CA GLU A 28 1.65 -10.62 10.95
C GLU A 28 0.57 -11.61 11.38
N ASP A 29 0.83 -12.37 12.45
CA ASP A 29 -0.11 -13.33 13.02
C ASP A 29 -1.42 -12.64 13.45
N ASP A 30 -1.33 -11.52 14.16
CA ASP A 30 -2.48 -10.73 14.62
C ASP A 30 -3.35 -10.23 13.44
N ILE A 31 -2.71 -9.73 12.37
CA ILE A 31 -3.41 -9.27 11.16
C ILE A 31 -4.14 -10.43 10.47
N TRP A 32 -3.51 -11.59 10.41
CA TRP A 32 -4.08 -12.77 9.75
C TRP A 32 -5.29 -13.33 10.50
N GLU A 33 -5.26 -13.30 11.83
CA GLU A 33 -6.41 -13.68 12.67
C GLU A 33 -7.61 -12.74 12.45
N GLU A 34 -7.38 -11.42 12.47
CA GLU A 34 -8.44 -10.43 12.27
C GLU A 34 -9.11 -10.55 10.89
N VAL A 35 -8.33 -10.77 9.83
CA VAL A 35 -8.85 -10.86 8.44
C VAL A 35 -9.68 -12.13 8.22
N LYS A 36 -9.34 -13.23 8.90
CA LYS A 36 -10.07 -14.51 8.80
C LYS A 36 -11.50 -14.41 9.33
N ASP A 37 -11.68 -13.72 10.45
CA ASP A 37 -12.98 -13.60 11.11
C ASP A 37 -13.91 -12.62 10.39
N GLY A 38 -13.35 -11.63 9.68
CA GLY A 38 -14.11 -10.70 8.83
C GLY A 38 -14.79 -11.31 7.60
N CYS A 39 -14.55 -12.60 7.30
CA CYS A 39 -15.10 -13.28 6.12
C CYS A 39 -16.27 -14.23 6.42
N GLN A 40 -16.69 -14.38 7.68
CA GLN A 40 -17.84 -15.20 8.06
C GLN A 40 -19.01 -14.37 8.59
N GLU A 41 -19.58 -13.53 7.73
CA GLU A 41 -20.95 -13.05 7.96
C GLU A 41 -21.96 -14.18 7.71
N LYS A 42 -22.75 -14.42 8.75
CA LYS A 42 -23.74 -15.47 8.91
C LYS A 42 -24.94 -15.28 7.97
N GLY A 43 -25.11 -16.18 7.01
CA GLY A 43 -26.30 -16.26 6.15
C GLY A 43 -27.04 -17.59 6.34
N ASN A 44 -27.83 -17.70 7.40
CA ASN A 44 -28.65 -18.88 7.68
C ASN A 44 -30.12 -18.62 7.34
N ASP A 45 -30.50 -18.79 6.06
CA ASP A 45 -31.90 -18.81 5.65
C ASP A 45 -32.33 -20.17 5.11
N LYS A 46 -33.39 -20.68 5.74
CA LYS A 46 -34.02 -21.98 5.50
C LYS A 46 -35.13 -21.76 4.48
N ILE A 47 -35.09 -22.44 3.34
CA ILE A 47 -36.23 -22.49 2.41
C ILE A 47 -36.68 -23.95 2.23
N VAL A 48 -37.90 -24.21 2.67
CA VAL A 48 -38.66 -25.44 2.41
C VAL A 48 -39.29 -25.33 1.02
N THR A 49 -39.12 -26.34 0.17
CA THR A 49 -40.00 -26.53 -1.00
C THR A 49 -40.26 -28.03 -1.19
N ILE A 50 -41.54 -28.38 -1.14
CA ILE A 50 -42.10 -29.72 -1.29
C ILE A 50 -42.33 -29.97 -2.79
N GLY A 51 -41.94 -31.14 -3.30
CA GLY A 51 -42.64 -31.75 -4.44
C GLY A 51 -41.80 -32.25 -5.63
N ALA A 52 -41.70 -33.58 -5.69
CA ALA A 52 -41.87 -34.42 -6.88
C ALA A 52 -40.72 -34.63 -7.91
N ARG A 53 -40.19 -35.86 -7.82
CA ARG A 53 -40.01 -36.88 -8.88
C ARG A 53 -38.79 -36.81 -9.82
N HIS A 54 -37.86 -37.71 -9.48
CA HIS A 54 -37.13 -38.65 -10.34
C HIS A 54 -36.85 -38.26 -11.79
N ALA A 55 -35.64 -37.79 -12.06
CA ALA A 55 -34.97 -38.03 -13.33
C ALA A 55 -33.47 -38.30 -13.09
N ARG A 56 -32.99 -39.32 -13.79
CA ARG A 56 -31.77 -40.10 -13.57
C ARG A 56 -30.54 -39.27 -13.98
N TYR A 57 -29.71 -38.85 -13.02
CA TYR A 57 -28.46 -38.15 -13.32
C TYR A 57 -27.39 -39.14 -13.81
N LYS A 58 -27.04 -39.06 -15.09
CA LYS A 58 -25.78 -39.58 -15.62
C LYS A 58 -24.63 -38.74 -15.04
N SER A 59 -23.54 -39.42 -14.69
CA SER A 59 -22.29 -38.88 -14.15
C SER A 59 -21.82 -37.61 -14.87
N ALA A 60 -22.14 -36.44 -14.31
CA ALA A 60 -21.51 -35.18 -14.63
C ALA A 60 -20.33 -35.01 -13.68
N LYS A 61 -19.10 -35.09 -14.20
CA LYS A 61 -17.94 -34.60 -13.44
C LYS A 61 -18.10 -33.08 -13.36
N SER A 62 -18.22 -32.58 -12.13
CA SER A 62 -18.61 -31.21 -11.79
C SER A 62 -17.66 -30.17 -12.43
N PRO A 63 -18.16 -29.22 -13.24
CA PRO A 63 -17.37 -28.09 -13.74
C PRO A 63 -17.21 -26.98 -12.68
N LEU A 64 -17.13 -27.34 -11.39
CA LEU A 64 -17.16 -26.40 -10.27
C LEU A 64 -15.77 -26.01 -9.77
N LEU A 65 -14.70 -26.67 -10.25
CA LEU A 65 -13.31 -26.32 -9.95
C LEU A 65 -12.67 -25.36 -10.96
N MET A 66 -13.30 -25.11 -12.12
CA MET A 66 -12.75 -24.16 -13.11
C MET A 66 -13.05 -22.69 -12.79
N GLN A 67 -14.10 -22.41 -12.01
CA GLN A 67 -14.50 -21.02 -11.71
C GLN A 67 -13.54 -20.33 -10.72
N ILE A 68 -12.88 -21.09 -9.83
CA ILE A 68 -11.95 -20.53 -8.84
C ILE A 68 -10.68 -20.00 -9.52
N VAL A 69 -10.17 -20.68 -10.56
CA VAL A 69 -8.97 -20.25 -11.30
C VAL A 69 -9.22 -18.96 -12.08
N ILE A 70 -10.41 -18.82 -12.67
CA ILE A 70 -10.78 -17.62 -13.44
C ILE A 70 -11.01 -16.42 -12.51
N ALA A 71 -11.65 -16.63 -11.36
CA ALA A 71 -11.83 -15.57 -10.35
C ALA A 71 -10.48 -15.09 -9.79
N ALA A 72 -9.59 -16.02 -9.44
CA ALA A 72 -8.25 -15.69 -8.93
C ALA A 72 -7.42 -14.88 -9.95
N ALA A 73 -7.44 -15.26 -11.23
CA ALA A 73 -6.71 -14.54 -12.28
C ALA A 73 -7.26 -13.13 -12.53
N ALA A 74 -8.60 -12.94 -12.49
CA ALA A 74 -9.22 -11.63 -12.64
C ALA A 74 -8.87 -10.68 -11.48
N SER A 75 -8.83 -11.19 -10.25
CA SER A 75 -8.40 -10.42 -9.07
C SER A 75 -6.95 -9.96 -9.18
N ILE A 76 -6.05 -10.81 -9.68
CA ILE A 76 -4.64 -10.45 -9.92
C ILE A 76 -4.53 -9.41 -11.03
N ALA A 77 -5.27 -9.55 -12.13
CA ALA A 77 -5.26 -8.59 -13.23
C ALA A 77 -5.77 -7.20 -12.80
N LEU A 78 -6.80 -7.14 -11.94
CA LEU A 78 -7.30 -5.88 -11.40
C LEU A 78 -6.26 -5.21 -10.48
N LEU A 79 -5.61 -5.97 -9.60
CA LEU A 79 -4.54 -5.46 -8.73
C LEU A 79 -3.36 -4.90 -9.53
N LEU A 80 -2.96 -5.57 -10.62
CA LEU A 80 -1.90 -5.11 -11.50
C LEU A 80 -2.31 -3.87 -12.30
N ALA A 81 -3.53 -3.81 -12.81
CA ALA A 81 -4.05 -2.64 -13.52
C ALA A 81 -4.14 -1.43 -12.59
N PHE A 82 -4.58 -1.63 -11.35
CA PHE A 82 -4.66 -0.59 -10.33
C PHE A 82 -3.27 -0.11 -9.91
N ASN A 83 -2.33 -1.03 -9.63
CA ASN A 83 -0.94 -0.65 -9.38
C ASN A 83 -0.36 0.14 -10.55
N MET A 84 -0.51 -0.31 -11.79
CA MET A 84 0.01 0.42 -12.96
C MET A 84 -0.62 1.81 -13.15
N TYR A 85 -1.91 1.97 -12.82
CA TYR A 85 -2.57 3.28 -12.85
C TYR A 85 -2.05 4.24 -11.77
N PHE A 86 -1.84 3.75 -10.55
CA PHE A 86 -1.41 4.58 -9.41
C PHE A 86 0.10 4.78 -9.35
N THR A 87 0.90 3.81 -9.79
CA THR A 87 2.37 3.91 -9.83
C THR A 87 2.88 4.59 -11.10
N LYS A 88 2.00 5.13 -11.94
CA LYS A 88 2.41 6.10 -12.97
C LYS A 88 2.83 7.39 -12.24
N SER A 89 3.97 7.34 -11.57
CA SER A 89 4.69 8.55 -11.20
C SER A 89 5.05 9.22 -12.52
N ASN A 90 4.29 10.25 -12.89
CA ASN A 90 4.75 11.16 -13.92
C ASN A 90 5.99 11.81 -13.31
N SER A 91 7.17 11.31 -13.70
CA SER A 91 8.43 11.97 -13.38
C SER A 91 8.33 13.35 -14.02
N ALA A 92 8.08 14.38 -13.21
CA ALA A 92 7.98 15.75 -13.69
C ALA A 92 9.27 16.08 -14.45
N SER A 93 9.14 16.31 -15.74
CA SER A 93 10.24 16.70 -16.61
C SER A 93 10.52 18.19 -16.44
N PHE A 94 11.71 18.64 -16.81
CA PHE A 94 12.03 20.07 -16.86
C PHE A 94 11.00 20.85 -17.70
N ASN A 95 10.45 20.24 -18.75
CA ASN A 95 9.40 20.84 -19.57
C ASN A 95 8.08 21.06 -18.81
N ASP A 96 7.75 20.16 -17.87
CA ASP A 96 6.55 20.30 -17.04
C ASP A 96 6.72 21.45 -16.04
N VAL A 97 7.95 21.66 -15.56
CA VAL A 97 8.31 22.80 -14.69
C VAL A 97 8.18 24.11 -15.46
N ASP A 98 8.72 24.20 -16.68
CA ASP A 98 8.65 25.40 -17.52
C ASP A 98 7.20 25.75 -17.89
N GLN A 99 6.39 24.72 -18.17
CA GLN A 99 4.96 24.88 -18.40
C GLN A 99 4.21 25.36 -17.15
N ALA A 100 4.53 24.82 -15.97
CA ALA A 100 3.91 25.25 -14.71
C ALA A 100 4.30 26.69 -14.36
N PHE A 101 5.55 27.08 -14.64
CA PHE A 101 6.03 28.45 -14.44
C PHE A 101 5.31 29.44 -15.35
N SER A 102 5.12 29.08 -16.62
CA SER A 102 4.39 29.90 -17.59
C SER A 102 2.91 30.12 -17.25
N GLN A 103 2.31 29.27 -16.41
CA GLN A 103 0.91 29.40 -15.96
C GLN A 103 0.74 30.39 -14.79
N LEU A 104 1.83 30.81 -14.14
CA LEU A 104 1.80 31.79 -13.06
C LEU A 104 1.56 33.21 -13.59
N THR A 105 1.08 34.10 -12.72
CA THR A 105 0.97 35.54 -13.02
C THR A 105 2.36 36.14 -13.23
N ALA A 106 2.47 37.21 -14.01
CA ALA A 106 3.74 37.93 -14.19
C ALA A 106 4.37 38.37 -12.84
N ASP A 107 3.54 38.80 -11.89
CA ASP A 107 4.00 39.18 -10.54
C ASP A 107 4.56 37.98 -9.77
N ASP A 108 3.88 36.83 -9.83
CA ASP A 108 4.31 35.60 -9.16
C ASP A 108 5.60 35.02 -9.78
N GLN A 109 5.74 35.12 -11.10
CA GLN A 109 6.97 34.72 -11.81
C GLN A 109 8.16 35.58 -11.35
N ALA A 110 7.98 36.90 -11.27
CA ALA A 110 9.02 37.82 -10.82
C ALA A 110 9.42 37.54 -9.36
N PHE A 111 8.45 37.29 -8.49
CA PHE A 111 8.69 36.97 -7.09
C PHE A 111 9.52 35.69 -6.90
N LEU A 112 9.23 34.62 -7.65
CA LEU A 112 10.01 33.38 -7.57
C LEU A 112 11.45 33.56 -8.05
N LEU A 113 11.65 34.38 -9.10
CA LEU A 113 12.99 34.71 -9.61
C LEU A 113 13.78 35.60 -8.64
N ASP A 114 13.10 36.46 -7.90
CA ASP A 114 13.69 37.34 -6.88
C ASP A 114 14.18 36.53 -5.67
N ILE A 115 13.35 35.63 -5.14
CA ILE A 115 13.74 34.71 -4.05
C ILE A 115 14.98 33.91 -4.41
N TYR A 116 15.05 33.40 -5.64
CA TYR A 116 16.18 32.57 -6.08
C TYR A 116 17.47 33.37 -6.26
N GLN A 117 17.37 34.67 -6.56
CA GLN A 117 18.50 35.58 -6.67
C GLN A 117 19.00 36.06 -5.30
N ASP A 118 18.10 36.20 -4.34
CA ASP A 118 18.41 36.56 -2.95
C ASP A 118 19.03 35.40 -2.14
N ASP A 119 18.95 34.17 -2.64
CA ASP A 119 19.52 33.01 -1.97
C ASP A 119 21.07 33.02 -2.08
N VAL A 120 21.71 33.22 -0.92
CA VAL A 120 23.17 33.38 -0.73
C VAL A 120 23.99 32.21 -1.32
N PHE A 121 23.37 31.06 -1.53
CA PHE A 121 24.02 29.83 -1.98
C PHE A 121 24.26 29.73 -3.50
N ILE A 122 23.72 30.64 -4.32
CA ILE A 122 23.90 30.58 -5.79
C ILE A 122 25.16 31.34 -6.26
N ASN A 123 25.70 32.25 -5.43
CA ASN A 123 26.77 33.18 -5.81
C ASN A 123 28.14 32.89 -5.15
N GLU A 124 28.38 31.69 -4.60
CA GLU A 124 29.72 31.24 -4.14
C GLU A 124 30.46 30.37 -5.18
#